data_AF-A0A349LXX3-F1
#
_entry.id   AF-A0A349LXX3-F1
#
_cell.length_a   1.000
_cell.length_b   1.000
_cell.length_c   1.000
_cell.angle_alpha   90.00
_cell.angle_beta   90.00
_cell.angle_gamma   90.00
#
_symmetry.space_group_name_H-M   'P 1'
#
loop_
_entity.id
_entity.type
_entity.pdbx_description
1 polymer ?
#
loop_
_entity_poly.entity_id
_entity_poly.type
_entity_poly.pdbx_seq_one_letter_code
_entity_poly.pdbx_strand_id
1 'polypeptide(L)'
;MNQVRYQLELLDFVSHYYRVTLEVTPCSDEPMRLRLPAWIPGSYMVRDFARNIQAMQVVNHQGTLPWHQVDKQTWQVVHGGSPFQLSYLVYAYDLSVRANYFNDEIAAVNPAACCLEVADCGPLSLTVLPGGAPEHWQVATGLTRAENTAPLSFGEYVARDYAQLIDCPLLIGDIAVRSFVVAGVTHHHAVVGAWNADYDRVAEDLRRICDTQRQVFGELPADLNEYWFLTWVVDKGYGGLEHRNSTLLLCNRFDLPNPRAPEQLTDDYVTFLGLCSHEYFHTWWVKRARPKVFSHYQLDAEQYTDQLWLYEGFTSYFDDLALVHCGLINKQRYLTLLSETISRVERASNQHRQSLRASSFNAWTMYYKQDENAQNAVTNYYGKGSLVALCLEAQLQQRGLSLAGFMQACWQAYGRNESGSDWSLLAQILDGYTGDSSLSNLLWQWIDEAKPLPLVESLAALGVTMTSRAAINQQDVSGVKTFVVEPRGFGAWYEFKPEGMHISAVAEYSAAKQAGLMAGDIVIAAQGLKLSETSWREILQRTAADSPIELHLFRQQRLVCLTLPAEPAAATVALLQFTADQPQVERWLGN
;
A
#
# COMPACT_ATOMS: atom_id res chain seq x y z
N MET A 1 -25.27 2.63 27.49
CA MET A 1 -24.25 2.09 26.58
C MET A 1 -24.11 0.61 26.84
N ASN A 2 -23.98 -0.17 25.77
CA ASN A 2 -23.72 -1.61 25.85
C ASN A 2 -22.31 -1.84 26.41
N GLN A 3 -22.13 -2.88 27.23
CA GLN A 3 -20.79 -3.36 27.60
C GLN A 3 -20.44 -4.53 26.71
N VAL A 4 -19.22 -4.52 26.16
CA VAL A 4 -18.82 -5.44 25.11
C VAL A 4 -17.40 -5.93 25.38
N ARG A 5 -17.21 -7.24 25.33
CA ARG A 5 -15.90 -7.89 25.45
C ARG A 5 -15.73 -8.92 24.35
N TYR A 6 -14.57 -8.94 23.74
CA TYR A 6 -14.17 -9.93 22.75
C TYR A 6 -13.17 -10.90 23.38
N GLN A 7 -13.26 -12.17 23.00
CA GLN A 7 -12.21 -13.15 23.22
C GLN A 7 -11.86 -13.76 21.87
N LEU A 8 -10.57 -13.87 21.58
CA LEU A 8 -10.03 -14.50 20.39
C LEU A 8 -9.17 -15.69 20.82
N GLU A 9 -9.56 -16.89 20.41
CA GLU A 9 -8.92 -18.15 20.81
C GLU A 9 -8.39 -18.88 19.57
N LEU A 10 -7.06 -19.03 19.46
CA LEU A 10 -6.39 -19.70 18.33
C LEU A 10 -6.59 -21.22 18.40
N LEU A 11 -7.68 -21.74 17.82
CA LEU A 11 -8.10 -23.13 18.02
C LEU A 11 -7.20 -24.15 17.33
N ASP A 12 -7.05 -24.02 16.01
CA ASP A 12 -6.37 -25.03 15.19
C ASP A 12 -5.70 -24.39 13.98
N PHE A 13 -4.37 -24.36 14.00
CA PHE A 13 -3.57 -23.82 12.91
C PHE A 13 -3.56 -24.70 11.67
N VAL A 14 -3.82 -26.01 11.80
CA VAL A 14 -3.87 -26.95 10.66
C VAL A 14 -5.10 -26.68 9.81
N SER A 15 -6.22 -26.38 10.46
CA SER A 15 -7.48 -26.05 9.78
C SER A 15 -7.68 -24.54 9.60
N HIS A 16 -6.73 -23.71 10.03
CA HIS A 16 -6.75 -22.24 9.92
C HIS A 16 -7.95 -21.59 10.61
N TYR A 17 -8.37 -22.12 11.76
CA TYR A 17 -9.52 -21.61 12.52
C TYR A 17 -9.11 -21.02 13.85
N TYR A 18 -9.70 -19.87 14.16
CA TYR A 18 -9.82 -19.38 15.53
C TYR A 18 -11.28 -19.10 15.86
N ARG A 19 -11.58 -19.04 17.15
CA ARG A 19 -12.90 -18.69 17.67
C ARG A 19 -12.90 -17.25 18.13
N VAL A 20 -13.97 -16.53 17.79
CA VAL A 20 -14.28 -15.26 18.41
C VAL A 20 -15.52 -15.45 19.28
N THR A 21 -15.42 -14.98 20.52
CA THR A 21 -16.52 -14.93 21.47
C THR A 21 -16.77 -13.47 21.83
N LEU A 22 -18.01 -13.03 21.63
CA LEU A 22 -18.50 -11.70 21.92
C LEU A 22 -19.45 -11.79 23.12
N GLU A 23 -19.07 -11.19 24.24
CA GLU A 23 -19.92 -11.05 25.42
C GLU A 23 -20.54 -9.65 25.43
N VAL A 24 -21.87 -9.59 25.57
CA VAL A 24 -22.62 -8.33 25.55
C VAL A 24 -23.55 -8.23 26.76
N THR A 25 -23.41 -7.12 27.50
CA THR A 25 -24.42 -6.66 28.45
C THR A 25 -25.21 -5.53 27.78
N PRO A 26 -26.44 -5.79 27.32
CA PRO A 26 -27.24 -4.80 26.60
C PRO A 26 -27.76 -3.71 27.54
N CYS A 27 -27.93 -2.48 27.03
CA CYS A 27 -28.52 -1.38 27.80
C CYS A 27 -30.02 -1.16 27.57
N SER A 28 -30.65 -1.95 26.69
CA SER A 28 -32.09 -1.97 26.42
C SER A 28 -32.56 -3.41 26.19
N ASP A 29 -33.85 -3.61 25.95
CA ASP A 29 -34.46 -4.90 25.60
C ASP A 29 -34.75 -5.09 24.10
N GLU A 30 -34.62 -4.02 23.31
CA GLU A 30 -34.74 -4.02 21.86
C GLU A 30 -33.76 -5.00 21.18
N PRO A 31 -34.15 -5.66 20.06
CA PRO A 31 -33.25 -6.53 19.32
C PRO A 31 -31.96 -5.84 18.90
N MET A 32 -30.83 -6.50 19.10
CA MET A 32 -29.51 -5.95 18.80
C MET A 32 -29.04 -6.35 17.41
N ARG A 33 -28.56 -5.38 16.64
CA ARG A 33 -27.85 -5.63 15.37
C ARG A 33 -26.35 -5.66 15.60
N LEU A 34 -25.72 -6.66 15.00
CA LEU A 34 -24.28 -6.89 15.02
C LEU A 34 -23.78 -6.89 13.58
N ARG A 35 -22.70 -6.16 13.29
CA ARG A 35 -22.23 -6.00 11.90
C ARG A 35 -20.74 -6.27 11.80
N LEU A 36 -20.32 -6.93 10.72
CA LEU A 36 -18.90 -6.98 10.36
C LEU A 36 -18.60 -5.95 9.27
N PRO A 37 -17.44 -5.27 9.31
CA PRO A 37 -16.95 -4.49 8.20
C PRO A 37 -16.91 -5.31 6.89
N ALA A 38 -17.29 -4.68 5.78
CA ALA A 38 -17.19 -5.23 4.43
C ALA A 38 -15.79 -5.00 3.83
N TRP A 39 -15.07 -4.02 4.35
CA TRP A 39 -13.75 -3.56 3.94
C TRP A 39 -13.00 -2.99 5.16
N ILE A 40 -11.70 -2.71 5.01
CA ILE A 40 -10.83 -2.19 6.07
C ILE A 40 -10.25 -0.83 5.65
N PRO A 41 -10.26 0.20 6.52
CA PRO A 41 -9.58 1.47 6.25
C PRO A 41 -8.15 1.29 5.75
N GLY A 42 -7.74 2.07 4.74
CA GLY A 42 -6.45 1.94 4.06
C GLY A 42 -6.48 1.03 2.82
N SER A 43 -7.40 0.06 2.76
CA SER A 43 -7.59 -0.80 1.58
C SER A 43 -8.99 -0.60 0.96
N TYR A 44 -9.09 0.31 -0.02
CA TYR A 44 -10.34 0.74 -0.66
C TYR A 44 -10.95 -0.31 -1.61
N MET A 45 -11.35 -1.47 -1.07
CA MET A 45 -12.04 -2.54 -1.78
C MET A 45 -12.98 -3.30 -0.84
N VAL A 46 -14.23 -3.52 -1.27
CA VAL A 46 -15.15 -4.45 -0.59
C VAL A 46 -14.62 -5.88 -0.70
N ARG A 47 -14.37 -6.51 0.45
CA ARG A 47 -13.78 -7.86 0.60
C ARG A 47 -14.76 -8.91 1.13
N ASP A 48 -15.88 -8.48 1.70
CA ASP A 48 -16.91 -9.35 2.28
C ASP A 48 -16.34 -10.32 3.33
N PHE A 49 -15.64 -9.81 4.35
CA PHE A 49 -15.01 -10.61 5.40
C PHE A 49 -15.97 -11.59 6.09
N ALA A 50 -17.26 -11.26 6.14
CA ALA A 50 -18.31 -12.07 6.74
C ALA A 50 -18.43 -13.48 6.14
N ARG A 51 -17.93 -13.70 4.91
CA ARG A 51 -17.85 -15.04 4.29
C ARG A 51 -17.01 -16.04 5.09
N ASN A 52 -16.12 -15.55 5.96
CA ASN A 52 -15.24 -16.37 6.79
C ASN A 52 -15.87 -16.72 8.16
N ILE A 53 -17.02 -16.14 8.52
CA ILE A 53 -17.71 -16.43 9.79
C ILE A 53 -18.55 -17.71 9.64
N GLN A 54 -18.35 -18.66 10.54
CA GLN A 54 -19.00 -19.97 10.52
C GLN A 54 -19.47 -20.39 11.92
N ALA A 55 -20.40 -21.36 11.97
CA ALA A 55 -20.83 -22.01 13.21
C ALA A 55 -21.25 -21.04 14.33
N MET A 56 -21.98 -19.97 13.98
CA MET A 56 -22.44 -18.97 14.95
C MET A 56 -23.44 -19.58 15.94
N GLN A 57 -23.24 -19.30 17.23
CA GLN A 57 -24.10 -19.68 18.33
C GLN A 57 -24.34 -18.47 19.23
N VAL A 58 -25.57 -18.33 19.73
CA VAL A 58 -25.94 -17.23 20.62
C VAL A 58 -26.66 -17.82 21.82
N VAL A 59 -26.12 -17.56 23.01
CA VAL A 59 -26.59 -18.15 24.27
C VAL A 59 -26.66 -17.10 25.37
N ASN A 60 -27.56 -17.30 26.32
CA ASN A 60 -27.57 -16.61 27.60
C ASN A 60 -27.64 -17.65 28.74
N HIS A 61 -27.84 -17.20 29.97
CA HIS A 61 -28.00 -18.08 31.14
C HIS A 61 -29.20 -19.04 31.07
N GLN A 62 -30.18 -18.80 30.18
CA GLN A 62 -31.38 -19.63 29.99
C GLN A 62 -31.25 -20.61 28.82
N GLY A 63 -30.18 -20.51 28.03
CA GLY A 63 -29.94 -21.36 26.86
C GLY A 63 -29.78 -20.56 25.57
N THR A 64 -30.11 -21.16 24.44
CA THR A 64 -29.96 -20.55 23.11
C THR A 64 -30.96 -19.40 22.91
N LEU A 65 -30.46 -18.27 22.37
CA LEU A 65 -31.28 -17.13 22.00
C LEU A 65 -31.68 -17.16 20.51
N PRO A 66 -32.86 -16.65 20.14
CA PRO A 66 -33.24 -16.46 18.74
C PRO A 66 -32.35 -15.41 18.06
N TRP A 67 -31.85 -15.74 16.87
CA TRP A 67 -31.13 -14.81 16.01
C TRP A 67 -31.35 -15.17 14.54
N HIS A 68 -31.09 -14.22 13.65
CA HIS A 68 -31.05 -14.47 12.21
C HIS A 68 -30.07 -13.52 11.53
N GLN A 69 -29.58 -13.92 10.37
CA GLN A 69 -28.79 -13.06 9.49
C GLN A 69 -29.73 -12.17 8.67
N VAL A 70 -29.45 -10.86 8.64
CA VAL A 70 -30.28 -9.84 7.98
C VAL A 70 -29.79 -9.60 6.54
N ASP A 71 -28.48 -9.53 6.36
CA ASP A 71 -27.81 -9.33 5.07
C ASP A 71 -26.44 -10.02 5.06
N LYS A 72 -25.60 -9.76 4.05
CA LYS A 72 -24.29 -10.42 3.90
C LYS A 72 -23.33 -10.27 5.09
N GLN A 73 -23.53 -9.28 5.97
CA GLN A 73 -22.60 -8.93 7.04
C GLN A 73 -23.28 -8.46 8.35
N THR A 74 -24.60 -8.56 8.44
CA THR A 74 -25.39 -8.11 9.60
C THR A 74 -26.21 -9.26 10.18
N TRP A 75 -26.18 -9.39 11.51
CA TRP A 75 -26.99 -10.34 12.28
C TRP A 75 -27.87 -9.58 13.28
N GLN A 76 -29.04 -10.14 13.60
CA GLN A 76 -29.93 -9.60 14.60
C GLN A 76 -30.19 -10.64 15.71
N VAL A 77 -29.97 -10.24 16.96
CA VAL A 77 -30.14 -11.07 18.16
C VAL A 77 -31.32 -10.56 18.99
N VAL A 78 -32.20 -11.47 19.40
CA VAL A 78 -33.30 -11.18 20.34
C VAL A 78 -32.88 -11.61 21.74
N HIS A 79 -32.50 -10.66 22.60
CA HIS A 79 -31.95 -10.93 23.94
C HIS A 79 -32.86 -10.51 25.10
N GLY A 80 -33.91 -9.70 24.85
CA GLY A 80 -34.88 -9.28 25.87
C GLY A 80 -34.25 -8.63 27.10
N GLY A 81 -33.19 -7.83 26.89
CA GLY A 81 -32.44 -7.15 27.95
C GLY A 81 -31.49 -8.02 28.78
N SER A 82 -31.42 -9.34 28.52
CA SER A 82 -30.49 -10.22 29.23
C SER A 82 -29.08 -10.17 28.64
N PRO A 83 -28.02 -10.22 29.47
CA PRO A 83 -26.66 -10.45 28.98
C PRO A 83 -26.58 -11.75 28.17
N PHE A 84 -25.80 -11.73 27.10
CA PHE A 84 -25.64 -12.86 26.21
C PHE A 84 -24.20 -12.99 25.70
N GLN A 85 -23.90 -14.18 25.21
CA GLN A 85 -22.65 -14.51 24.54
C GLN A 85 -22.96 -14.98 23.12
N LEU A 86 -22.20 -14.48 22.16
CA LEU A 86 -22.23 -14.92 20.77
C LEU A 86 -20.84 -15.48 20.44
N SER A 87 -20.77 -16.71 19.93
CA SER A 87 -19.51 -17.35 19.55
C SER A 87 -19.56 -17.84 18.11
N TYR A 88 -18.47 -17.70 17.37
CA TYR A 88 -18.35 -18.16 15.99
C TYR A 88 -16.91 -18.54 15.66
N LEU A 89 -16.75 -19.36 14.63
CA LEU A 89 -15.47 -19.67 14.02
C LEU A 89 -15.16 -18.66 12.92
N VAL A 90 -13.88 -18.34 12.77
CA VAL A 90 -13.36 -17.52 11.67
C VAL A 90 -12.31 -18.35 10.92
N TYR A 91 -12.54 -18.54 9.62
CA TYR A 91 -11.55 -19.14 8.73
C TYR A 91 -10.51 -18.08 8.31
N ALA A 92 -9.24 -18.31 8.61
CA ALA A 92 -8.17 -17.34 8.50
C ALA A 92 -7.04 -17.86 7.59
N TYR A 93 -7.26 -17.79 6.28
CA TYR A 93 -6.28 -18.24 5.29
C TYR A 93 -6.15 -17.27 4.10
N ASP A 94 -6.15 -15.97 4.40
CA ASP A 94 -5.87 -14.90 3.43
C ASP A 94 -4.44 -14.37 3.65
N LEU A 95 -3.53 -14.71 2.74
CA LEU A 95 -2.13 -14.27 2.81
C LEU A 95 -2.01 -12.80 2.38
N SER A 96 -2.44 -11.89 3.25
CA SER A 96 -2.27 -10.46 3.08
C SER A 96 -2.36 -9.70 4.40
N VAL A 97 -1.92 -8.44 4.38
CA VAL A 97 -1.99 -7.51 5.53
C VAL A 97 -3.41 -6.97 5.81
N ARG A 98 -4.43 -7.40 5.05
CA ARG A 98 -5.76 -6.75 5.01
C ARG A 98 -6.89 -7.60 5.60
N ALA A 99 -6.58 -8.85 5.95
CA ALA A 99 -7.53 -9.85 6.41
C ALA A 99 -6.88 -10.67 7.53
N ASN A 100 -7.24 -11.95 7.65
CA ASN A 100 -6.73 -12.83 8.70
C ASN A 100 -6.02 -14.05 8.10
N TYR A 101 -4.89 -14.40 8.69
CA TYR A 101 -4.09 -15.57 8.34
C TYR A 101 -3.65 -16.30 9.62
N PHE A 102 -3.74 -17.63 9.62
CA PHE A 102 -3.30 -18.45 10.75
C PHE A 102 -2.74 -19.79 10.26
N ASN A 103 -1.47 -20.08 10.55
CA ASN A 103 -0.84 -21.37 10.29
C ASN A 103 0.08 -21.76 11.48
N ASP A 104 0.97 -22.73 11.27
CA ASP A 104 1.91 -23.27 12.26
C ASP A 104 3.07 -22.33 12.64
N GLU A 105 3.21 -21.18 11.97
CA GLU A 105 4.27 -20.19 12.24
C GLU A 105 3.73 -18.86 12.78
N ILE A 106 2.51 -18.48 12.38
CA ILE A 106 1.97 -17.13 12.60
C ILE A 106 0.44 -17.12 12.70
N ALA A 107 -0.10 -16.22 13.52
CA ALA A 107 -1.43 -15.66 13.32
C ALA A 107 -1.35 -14.14 13.09
N ALA A 108 -1.75 -13.68 11.90
CA ALA A 108 -1.94 -12.28 11.56
C ALA A 108 -3.43 -11.98 11.62
N VAL A 109 -3.84 -11.10 12.55
CA VAL A 109 -5.25 -10.83 12.82
C VAL A 109 -5.53 -9.34 12.65
N ASN A 110 -6.46 -9.01 11.76
CA ASN A 110 -7.12 -7.73 11.65
C ASN A 110 -8.50 -7.81 12.30
N PRO A 111 -8.76 -7.13 13.43
CA PRO A 111 -10.07 -7.17 14.09
C PRO A 111 -11.22 -6.71 13.19
N ALA A 112 -10.97 -5.83 12.21
CA ALA A 112 -11.95 -5.44 11.18
C ALA A 112 -12.55 -6.64 10.42
N ALA A 113 -11.80 -7.74 10.30
CA ALA A 113 -12.18 -8.92 9.56
C ALA A 113 -12.74 -10.04 10.44
N CYS A 114 -12.88 -9.83 11.76
CA CYS A 114 -13.38 -10.88 12.67
C CYS A 114 -14.18 -10.44 13.90
N CYS A 115 -14.10 -9.19 14.34
CA CYS A 115 -14.84 -8.70 15.51
C CYS A 115 -16.14 -8.03 15.06
N LEU A 116 -17.30 -8.52 15.50
CA LEU A 116 -18.59 -7.91 15.14
C LEU A 116 -18.86 -6.63 15.92
N GLU A 117 -19.13 -5.53 15.22
CA GLU A 117 -19.53 -4.24 15.78
C GLU A 117 -20.84 -4.34 16.57
N VAL A 118 -20.85 -3.71 17.75
CA VAL A 118 -22.02 -3.45 18.58
C VAL A 118 -22.19 -1.93 18.70
N ALA A 119 -23.34 -1.40 18.30
CA ALA A 119 -23.62 0.04 18.41
C ALA A 119 -23.70 0.50 19.88
N ASP A 120 -23.49 1.81 20.11
CA ASP A 120 -23.64 2.48 21.40
C ASP A 120 -22.88 1.80 22.56
N CYS A 121 -21.69 1.29 22.28
CA CYS A 121 -20.80 0.69 23.28
C CYS A 121 -19.78 1.70 23.83
N GLY A 122 -19.33 1.45 25.06
CA GLY A 122 -18.18 2.15 25.65
C GLY A 122 -16.84 1.50 25.24
N PRO A 123 -15.78 1.71 26.05
CA PRO A 123 -14.52 1.00 25.87
C PRO A 123 -14.69 -0.52 25.78
N LEU A 124 -13.87 -1.14 24.94
CA LEU A 124 -13.90 -2.55 24.59
C LEU A 124 -12.66 -3.24 25.16
N SER A 125 -12.79 -4.50 25.55
CA SER A 125 -11.62 -5.36 25.78
C SER A 125 -11.57 -6.52 24.80
N LEU A 126 -10.34 -6.91 24.45
CA LEU A 126 -10.01 -8.06 23.64
C LEU A 126 -9.08 -8.97 24.45
N THR A 127 -9.56 -10.15 24.80
CA THR A 127 -8.71 -11.20 25.41
C THR A 127 -8.20 -12.12 24.32
N VAL A 128 -6.90 -12.26 24.19
CA VAL A 128 -6.25 -13.16 23.23
C VAL A 128 -5.80 -14.41 23.98
N LEU A 129 -6.27 -15.57 23.54
CA LEU A 129 -6.02 -16.87 24.16
C LEU A 129 -5.22 -17.77 23.20
N PRO A 130 -4.21 -18.49 23.72
CA PRO A 130 -3.34 -19.31 22.87
C PRO A 130 -4.06 -20.51 22.26
N GLY A 131 -5.08 -21.07 22.91
CA GLY A 131 -5.78 -22.25 22.40
C GLY A 131 -4.82 -23.40 22.07
N GLY A 132 -4.76 -23.79 20.79
CA GLY A 132 -3.84 -24.78 20.23
C GLY A 132 -2.53 -24.21 19.69
N ALA A 133 -2.27 -22.90 19.82
CA ALA A 133 -1.00 -22.30 19.44
C ALA A 133 0.15 -22.74 20.35
N PRO A 134 1.41 -22.79 19.85
CA PRO A 134 2.58 -23.10 20.66
C PRO A 134 2.75 -22.18 21.88
N GLU A 135 3.15 -22.74 23.03
CA GLU A 135 3.29 -22.01 24.30
C GLU A 135 4.30 -20.86 24.26
N HIS A 136 5.30 -20.92 23.37
CA HIS A 136 6.34 -19.89 23.24
C HIS A 136 5.89 -18.70 22.38
N TRP A 137 4.71 -18.78 21.74
CA TRP A 137 4.22 -17.69 20.92
C TRP A 137 3.94 -16.44 21.76
N GLN A 138 4.15 -15.31 21.11
CA GLN A 138 4.03 -13.97 21.65
C GLN A 138 2.95 -13.19 20.89
N VAL A 139 2.45 -12.11 21.48
CA VAL A 139 1.43 -11.22 20.86
C VAL A 139 1.98 -9.80 20.77
N ALA A 140 2.16 -9.27 19.56
CA ALA A 140 2.52 -7.88 19.30
C ALA A 140 1.34 -7.12 18.67
N THR A 141 1.00 -5.96 19.22
CA THR A 141 -0.11 -5.12 18.77
C THR A 141 0.03 -3.70 19.30
N GLY A 142 -0.57 -2.73 18.61
CA GLY A 142 -0.72 -1.36 19.10
C GLY A 142 -1.84 -1.17 20.14
N LEU A 143 -2.59 -2.22 20.50
CA LEU A 143 -3.58 -2.12 21.59
C LEU A 143 -2.91 -1.96 22.95
N THR A 144 -3.52 -1.15 23.81
CA THR A 144 -3.05 -1.00 25.20
C THR A 144 -3.30 -2.29 25.97
N ARG A 145 -2.23 -2.91 26.45
CA ARG A 145 -2.30 -4.09 27.32
C ARG A 145 -2.91 -3.74 28.69
N ALA A 146 -3.74 -4.63 29.23
CA ALA A 146 -4.23 -4.51 30.60
C ALA A 146 -3.08 -4.70 31.62
N GLU A 147 -3.27 -4.22 32.86
CA GLU A 147 -2.22 -4.25 33.90
C GLU A 147 -1.72 -5.67 34.23
N ASN A 148 -2.59 -6.67 34.11
CA ASN A 148 -2.30 -8.09 34.33
C ASN A 148 -1.70 -8.79 33.09
N THR A 149 -1.54 -8.09 31.96
CA THR A 149 -0.98 -8.63 30.73
C THR A 149 0.50 -8.22 30.58
N ALA A 150 1.39 -9.21 30.63
CA ALA A 150 2.82 -8.98 30.42
C ALA A 150 3.11 -8.53 28.96
N PRO A 151 4.23 -7.82 28.71
CA PRO A 151 4.62 -7.48 27.34
C PRO A 151 4.73 -8.74 26.47
N LEU A 152 4.36 -8.63 25.19
CA LEU A 152 4.48 -9.71 24.21
C LEU A 152 3.80 -11.03 24.62
N SER A 153 2.70 -10.97 25.38
CA SER A 153 2.06 -12.14 25.97
C SER A 153 0.58 -12.22 25.61
N PHE A 154 0.04 -13.44 25.51
CA PHE A 154 -1.40 -13.67 25.54
C PHE A 154 -2.03 -13.03 26.79
N GLY A 155 -3.24 -12.50 26.66
CA GLY A 155 -3.91 -11.78 27.75
C GLY A 155 -4.94 -10.78 27.26
N GLU A 156 -5.33 -9.86 28.15
CA GLU A 156 -6.33 -8.83 27.88
C GLU A 156 -5.68 -7.54 27.38
N TYR A 157 -6.31 -6.95 26.36
CA TYR A 157 -5.99 -5.68 25.74
C TYR A 157 -7.24 -4.81 25.68
N VAL A 158 -7.08 -3.49 25.66
CA VAL A 158 -8.17 -2.51 25.74
C VAL A 158 -8.13 -1.57 24.55
N ALA A 159 -9.32 -1.29 24.00
CA ALA A 159 -9.55 -0.26 23.00
C ALA A 159 -10.59 0.74 23.54
N ARG A 160 -10.40 2.02 23.22
CA ARG A 160 -11.32 3.09 23.66
C ARG A 160 -12.70 3.01 23.00
N ASP A 161 -12.74 2.50 21.77
CA ASP A 161 -13.92 2.36 20.92
C ASP A 161 -13.68 1.29 19.85
N TYR A 162 -14.71 0.97 19.07
CA TYR A 162 -14.63 -0.01 17.99
C TYR A 162 -13.70 0.43 16.87
N ALA A 163 -13.62 1.73 16.58
CA ALA A 163 -12.74 2.27 15.54
C ALA A 163 -11.26 2.03 15.88
N GLN A 164 -10.85 2.16 17.14
CA GLN A 164 -9.50 1.81 17.58
C GLN A 164 -9.27 0.30 17.53
N LEU A 165 -10.24 -0.52 17.95
CA LEU A 165 -10.12 -1.98 17.91
C LEU A 165 -9.79 -2.47 16.50
N ILE A 166 -10.55 -2.02 15.49
CA ILE A 166 -10.35 -2.44 14.11
C ILE A 166 -9.15 -1.79 13.41
N ASP A 167 -8.54 -0.80 14.06
CA ASP A 167 -7.31 -0.13 13.61
C ASP A 167 -6.06 -0.64 14.33
N CYS A 168 -6.15 -1.74 15.07
CA CYS A 168 -5.00 -2.32 15.75
C CYS A 168 -4.88 -3.81 15.40
N PRO A 169 -4.11 -4.17 14.36
CA PRO A 169 -3.83 -5.56 14.06
C PRO A 169 -3.01 -6.23 15.17
N LEU A 170 -3.03 -7.56 15.16
CA LEU A 170 -2.23 -8.40 16.03
C LEU A 170 -1.32 -9.27 15.16
N LEU A 171 -0.04 -9.27 15.49
CA LEU A 171 0.94 -10.22 14.98
C LEU A 171 1.28 -11.20 16.10
N ILE A 172 0.99 -12.48 15.89
CA ILE A 172 1.18 -13.54 16.87
C ILE A 172 2.07 -14.62 16.29
N GLY A 173 3.07 -15.08 17.02
CA GLY A 173 4.03 -16.09 16.55
C GLY A 173 5.27 -16.15 17.42
N ASP A 174 6.36 -16.72 16.90
CA ASP A 174 7.70 -16.56 17.48
C ASP A 174 8.27 -15.20 17.05
N ILE A 175 8.20 -14.18 17.92
CA ILE A 175 8.43 -12.78 17.53
C ILE A 175 9.85 -12.34 17.94
N ALA A 176 10.65 -11.98 16.94
CA ALA A 176 11.87 -11.21 17.17
C ALA A 176 11.51 -9.72 17.32
N VAL A 177 11.89 -9.09 18.44
CA VAL A 177 11.62 -7.66 18.68
C VAL A 177 12.91 -6.87 18.87
N ARG A 178 12.97 -5.69 18.24
CA ARG A 178 13.92 -4.62 18.54
C ARG A 178 13.19 -3.31 18.77
N SER A 179 13.67 -2.52 19.72
CA SER A 179 13.02 -1.27 20.10
C SER A 179 14.00 -0.10 20.01
N PHE A 180 13.50 1.06 19.61
CA PHE A 180 14.25 2.30 19.51
C PHE A 180 13.36 3.48 19.93
N VAL A 181 13.93 4.67 20.11
CA VAL A 181 13.20 5.85 20.58
C VAL A 181 13.33 6.99 19.58
N VAL A 182 12.22 7.66 19.29
CA VAL A 182 12.15 8.87 18.45
C VAL A 182 11.37 9.92 19.22
N ALA A 183 12.00 11.08 19.49
CA ALA A 183 11.39 12.19 20.24
C ALA A 183 10.66 11.77 21.55
N GLY A 184 11.20 10.77 22.27
CA GLY A 184 10.65 10.26 23.53
C GLY A 184 9.59 9.16 23.39
N VAL A 185 9.15 8.83 22.17
CA VAL A 185 8.19 7.76 21.88
C VAL A 185 8.93 6.47 21.52
N THR A 186 8.55 5.37 22.18
CA THR A 186 9.15 4.05 21.90
C THR A 186 8.55 3.45 20.65
N HIS A 187 9.41 2.97 19.77
CA HIS A 187 9.06 2.26 18.55
C HIS A 187 9.55 0.83 18.64
N HIS A 188 8.77 -0.09 18.10
CA HIS A 188 9.05 -1.52 18.10
C HIS A 188 9.05 -2.05 16.68
N HIS A 189 10.09 -2.78 16.31
CA HIS A 189 10.11 -3.63 15.12
C HIS A 189 9.92 -5.07 15.58
N ALA A 190 8.73 -5.62 15.32
CA ALA A 190 8.33 -6.97 15.70
C ALA A 190 8.25 -7.83 14.43
N VAL A 191 8.97 -8.95 14.38
CA VAL A 191 9.15 -9.75 13.16
C VAL A 191 8.80 -11.20 13.40
N VAL A 192 8.01 -11.79 12.49
CA VAL A 192 7.69 -13.24 12.46
C VAL A 192 8.04 -13.81 11.08
N GLY A 193 8.58 -15.03 11.05
CA GLY A 193 8.90 -15.77 9.81
C GLY A 193 10.25 -15.42 9.17
N ALA A 194 11.00 -14.47 9.74
CA ALA A 194 12.33 -14.13 9.27
C ALA A 194 13.35 -15.24 9.64
N TRP A 195 14.27 -15.51 8.72
CA TRP A 195 15.40 -16.39 8.97
C TRP A 195 16.70 -15.61 8.95
N ASN A 196 17.36 -15.50 10.10
CA ASN A 196 18.72 -14.96 10.22
C ASN A 196 18.92 -13.56 9.60
N ALA A 197 18.07 -12.60 9.98
CA ALA A 197 18.16 -11.19 9.58
C ALA A 197 18.87 -10.32 10.63
N ASP A 198 19.49 -9.21 10.20
CA ASP A 198 20.09 -8.21 11.09
C ASP A 198 19.04 -7.22 11.63
N TYR A 199 18.35 -7.62 12.70
CA TYR A 199 17.27 -6.82 13.31
C TYR A 199 17.76 -5.52 13.94
N ASP A 200 19.02 -5.48 14.42
CA ASP A 200 19.60 -4.30 15.05
C ASP A 200 19.87 -3.21 14.01
N ARG A 201 20.38 -3.59 12.84
CA ARG A 201 20.50 -2.69 11.69
C ARG A 201 19.14 -2.14 11.25
N VAL A 202 18.13 -3.01 11.12
CA VAL A 202 16.78 -2.55 10.73
C VAL A 202 16.23 -1.53 11.73
N ALA A 203 16.37 -1.78 13.03
CA ALA A 203 15.89 -0.84 14.05
C ALA A 203 16.59 0.53 13.96
N GLU A 204 17.89 0.57 13.70
CA GLU A 204 18.63 1.83 13.54
C GLU A 204 18.24 2.57 12.26
N ASP A 205 18.09 1.87 11.15
CA ASP A 205 17.67 2.47 9.88
C ASP A 205 16.23 3.01 9.97
N LEU A 206 15.31 2.26 10.62
CA LEU A 206 13.96 2.73 10.92
C LEU A 206 13.96 3.95 11.84
N ARG A 207 14.82 4.00 12.87
CA ARG A 207 14.94 5.18 13.75
C ARG A 207 15.28 6.44 12.96
N ARG A 208 16.21 6.33 11.99
CA ARG A 208 16.60 7.44 11.11
C ARG A 208 15.44 7.89 10.22
N ILE A 209 14.74 6.95 9.58
CA ILE A 209 13.54 7.25 8.77
C ILE A 209 12.47 7.96 9.60
N CYS A 210 12.15 7.41 10.78
CA CYS A 210 11.11 7.94 11.65
C CYS A 210 11.42 9.37 12.12
N ASP A 211 12.68 9.66 12.49
CA ASP A 211 13.06 11.02 12.87
C ASP A 211 13.01 12.00 11.68
N THR A 212 13.47 11.59 10.50
CA THR A 212 13.38 12.41 9.29
C THR A 212 11.93 12.74 8.93
N GLN A 213 11.02 11.78 8.97
CA GLN A 213 9.61 12.05 8.67
C GLN A 213 8.92 12.91 9.74
N ARG A 214 9.28 12.74 11.02
CA ARG A 214 8.82 13.63 12.09
C ARG A 214 9.15 15.10 11.77
N GLN A 215 10.31 15.38 11.17
CA GLN A 215 10.70 16.73 10.79
C GLN A 215 9.81 17.32 9.69
N VAL A 216 9.25 16.49 8.79
CA VAL A 216 8.28 16.93 7.77
C VAL A 216 7.06 17.58 8.42
N PHE A 217 6.58 17.07 9.56
CA PHE A 217 5.41 17.60 10.26
C PHE A 217 5.76 18.50 11.46
N GLY A 218 7.04 18.54 11.83
CA GLY A 218 7.58 19.30 12.97
C GLY A 218 7.48 18.58 14.31
N GLU A 219 6.65 17.54 14.42
CA GLU A 219 6.36 16.83 15.68
C GLU A 219 5.80 15.43 15.43
N LEU A 220 5.84 14.56 16.43
CA LEU A 220 5.01 13.36 16.48
C LEU A 220 3.57 13.76 16.86
N PRO A 221 2.54 13.00 16.44
CA PRO A 221 1.19 13.25 16.91
C PRO A 221 1.10 13.11 18.42
N ALA A 222 0.36 14.02 19.07
CA ALA A 222 0.31 14.12 20.53
C ALA A 222 -0.28 12.89 21.24
N ASP A 223 -1.06 12.07 20.53
CA ASP A 223 -1.68 10.84 21.03
C ASP A 223 -0.83 9.58 20.73
N LEU A 224 0.35 9.72 20.10
CA LEU A 224 1.25 8.62 19.81
C LEU A 224 2.16 8.32 21.01
N ASN A 225 1.82 7.28 21.78
CA ASN A 225 2.59 6.88 22.97
C ASN A 225 3.64 5.80 22.68
N GLU A 226 3.37 4.96 21.68
CA GLU A 226 4.24 3.91 21.17
C GLU A 226 3.90 3.65 19.69
N TYR A 227 4.81 3.06 18.92
CA TYR A 227 4.55 2.67 17.53
C TYR A 227 5.09 1.27 17.22
N TRP A 228 4.33 0.46 16.46
CA TRP A 228 4.69 -0.92 16.13
C TRP A 228 4.80 -1.18 14.63
N PHE A 229 5.99 -1.50 14.13
CA PHE A 229 6.19 -2.13 12.82
C PHE A 229 6.02 -3.64 12.97
N LEU A 230 4.83 -4.16 12.62
CA LEU A 230 4.50 -5.58 12.68
C LEU A 230 4.86 -6.23 11.34
N THR A 231 6.01 -6.90 11.27
CA THR A 231 6.56 -7.44 10.03
C THR A 231 6.35 -8.93 9.93
N TRP A 232 5.52 -9.33 8.97
CA TRP A 232 5.34 -10.70 8.56
C TRP A 232 6.20 -11.01 7.33
N VAL A 233 7.09 -12.00 7.48
CA VAL A 233 8.04 -12.38 6.44
C VAL A 233 7.65 -13.70 5.77
N VAL A 234 7.59 -13.70 4.43
CA VAL A 234 7.14 -14.84 3.60
C VAL A 234 8.07 -15.13 2.43
N ASP A 235 7.81 -16.20 1.67
CA ASP A 235 8.56 -16.54 0.45
C ASP A 235 8.27 -15.63 -0.73
N LYS A 236 7.02 -15.15 -0.84
CA LYS A 236 6.54 -14.26 -1.90
C LYS A 236 5.43 -13.37 -1.35
N GLY A 237 5.71 -12.09 -1.17
CA GLY A 237 4.74 -11.12 -0.69
C GLY A 237 5.37 -9.74 -0.57
N TYR A 238 4.56 -8.72 -0.82
CA TYR A 238 4.89 -7.32 -0.61
C TYR A 238 3.60 -6.56 -0.31
N GLY A 239 3.61 -5.73 0.73
CA GLY A 239 2.51 -4.81 1.03
C GLY A 239 2.52 -4.35 2.48
N GLY A 240 1.88 -3.21 2.73
CA GLY A 240 1.68 -2.64 4.05
C GLY A 240 0.22 -2.24 4.24
N LEU A 241 -0.15 -2.06 5.50
CA LEU A 241 -1.39 -1.39 5.87
C LEU A 241 -1.14 -0.50 7.09
N GLU A 242 -1.60 0.74 6.98
CA GLU A 242 -1.31 1.80 7.91
C GLU A 242 -2.35 1.89 9.04
N HIS A 243 -1.84 2.03 10.27
CA HIS A 243 -2.64 2.17 11.47
C HIS A 243 -2.16 3.34 12.33
N ARG A 244 -3.00 3.82 13.25
CA ARG A 244 -2.71 5.06 14.02
C ARG A 244 -1.42 5.01 14.83
N ASN A 245 -1.04 3.83 15.31
CA ASN A 245 0.15 3.58 16.12
C ASN A 245 0.84 2.25 15.77
N SER A 246 0.59 1.74 14.57
CA SER A 246 1.26 0.55 14.05
C SER A 246 1.17 0.48 12.54
N THR A 247 1.83 -0.51 11.96
CA THR A 247 1.59 -0.97 10.59
C THR A 247 1.75 -2.48 10.55
N LEU A 248 0.96 -3.16 9.70
CA LEU A 248 1.18 -4.56 9.36
C LEU A 248 1.85 -4.65 7.99
N LEU A 249 3.06 -5.21 7.97
CA LEU A 249 3.92 -5.32 6.80
C LEU A 249 4.02 -6.77 6.37
N LEU A 250 4.06 -6.99 5.06
CA LEU A 250 4.37 -8.25 4.41
C LEU A 250 5.56 -8.06 3.49
N CYS A 251 6.64 -8.81 3.69
CA CYS A 251 7.84 -8.73 2.85
C CYS A 251 8.44 -10.11 2.55
N ASN A 252 9.34 -10.15 1.57
CA ASN A 252 10.11 -11.34 1.27
C ASN A 252 11.18 -11.58 2.34
N ARG A 253 11.47 -12.86 2.60
CA ARG A 253 12.57 -13.30 3.48
C ARG A 253 13.92 -12.66 3.17
N PHE A 254 14.19 -12.37 1.91
CA PHE A 254 15.47 -11.80 1.46
C PHE A 254 15.44 -10.28 1.31
N ASP A 255 14.33 -9.61 1.64
CA ASP A 255 14.29 -8.16 1.73
C ASP A 255 15.01 -7.65 2.99
N LEU A 256 15.13 -8.49 4.03
CA LEU A 256 15.82 -8.13 5.27
C LEU A 256 17.35 -8.29 5.15
N PRO A 257 18.13 -7.44 5.82
CA PRO A 257 19.58 -7.40 5.63
C PRO A 257 20.26 -8.64 6.20
N ASN A 258 21.26 -9.14 5.45
CA ASN A 258 22.07 -10.28 5.85
C ASN A 258 23.09 -9.88 6.93
N PRO A 259 23.06 -10.49 8.13
CA PRO A 259 23.97 -10.14 9.24
C PRO A 259 25.44 -10.48 8.93
N ARG A 260 25.72 -11.28 7.89
CA ARG A 260 27.09 -11.58 7.44
C ARG A 260 27.62 -10.58 6.41
N ALA A 261 26.80 -9.63 5.97
CA ALA A 261 27.17 -8.58 5.02
C ALA A 261 26.65 -7.20 5.52
N PRO A 262 27.13 -6.72 6.68
CA PRO A 262 26.56 -5.55 7.37
C PRO A 262 26.64 -4.25 6.56
N GLU A 263 27.60 -4.13 5.64
CA GLU A 263 27.75 -2.96 4.76
C GLU A 263 26.91 -3.04 3.48
N GLN A 264 26.33 -4.20 3.17
CA GLN A 264 25.59 -4.39 1.92
C GLN A 264 24.22 -3.71 2.01
N LEU A 265 23.92 -2.85 1.04
CA LEU A 265 22.59 -2.29 0.83
C LEU A 265 22.04 -2.88 -0.48
N THR A 266 21.16 -3.87 -0.37
CA THR A 266 20.50 -4.49 -1.52
C THR A 266 19.29 -3.67 -1.97
N ASP A 267 18.90 -3.84 -3.22
CA ASP A 267 17.68 -3.23 -3.78
C ASP A 267 16.45 -3.68 -2.99
N ASP A 268 16.39 -4.97 -2.63
CA ASP A 268 15.31 -5.56 -1.83
C ASP A 268 15.20 -4.92 -0.44
N TYR A 269 16.33 -4.63 0.23
CA TYR A 269 16.31 -3.95 1.52
C TYR A 269 15.93 -2.47 1.40
N VAL A 270 16.36 -1.79 0.33
CA VAL A 270 15.88 -0.43 0.03
C VAL A 270 14.36 -0.43 -0.18
N THR A 271 13.82 -1.42 -0.89
CA THR A 271 12.37 -1.58 -1.08
C THR A 271 11.64 -1.82 0.25
N PHE A 272 12.17 -2.64 1.15
CA PHE A 272 11.58 -2.82 2.48
C PHE A 272 11.63 -1.55 3.34
N LEU A 273 12.75 -0.82 3.32
CA LEU A 273 12.86 0.47 4.01
C LEU A 273 11.89 1.51 3.43
N GLY A 274 11.72 1.55 2.11
CA GLY A 274 10.73 2.38 1.43
C GLY A 274 9.31 2.03 1.88
N LEU A 275 8.96 0.74 1.96
CA LEU A 275 7.69 0.29 2.50
C LEU A 275 7.47 0.76 3.95
N CYS A 276 8.46 0.57 4.84
CA CYS A 276 8.34 1.04 6.22
C CYS A 276 8.19 2.57 6.31
N SER A 277 8.93 3.29 5.46
CA SER A 277 8.84 4.74 5.32
C SER A 277 7.42 5.15 4.92
N HIS A 278 6.85 4.51 3.89
CA HIS A 278 5.49 4.74 3.42
C HIS A 278 4.46 4.62 4.55
N GLU A 279 4.44 3.48 5.21
CA GLU A 279 3.46 3.17 6.26
C GLU A 279 3.64 4.05 7.51
N TYR A 280 4.89 4.42 7.84
CA TYR A 280 5.14 5.33 8.97
C TYR A 280 4.67 6.75 8.67
N PHE A 281 4.81 7.24 7.44
CA PHE A 281 4.33 8.57 7.05
C PHE A 281 2.82 8.68 7.21
N HIS A 282 2.13 7.57 6.95
CA HIS A 282 0.71 7.48 7.15
C HIS A 282 0.23 7.72 8.58
N THR A 283 1.11 7.62 9.59
CA THR A 283 0.83 8.00 10.98
C THR A 283 0.25 9.41 11.08
N TRP A 284 0.78 10.36 10.31
CA TRP A 284 0.18 11.69 10.16
C TRP A 284 -0.87 11.70 9.05
N TRP A 285 -0.57 11.03 7.95
CA TRP A 285 -1.19 11.22 6.64
C TRP A 285 -1.44 9.91 5.91
N VAL A 286 -2.41 9.07 6.27
CA VAL A 286 -3.83 9.44 6.27
C VAL A 286 -4.52 9.15 7.61
N LYS A 287 -3.81 8.69 8.65
CA LYS A 287 -4.48 8.29 9.90
C LYS A 287 -5.11 9.45 10.67
N ARG A 288 -4.58 10.66 10.53
CA ARG A 288 -5.01 11.85 11.27
C ARG A 288 -5.42 12.99 10.33
N ALA A 289 -4.49 13.47 9.52
CA ALA A 289 -4.81 14.29 8.36
C ALA A 289 -5.42 13.38 7.28
N ARG A 290 -6.69 13.59 6.92
CA ARG A 290 -7.43 12.70 6.02
C ARG A 290 -8.54 13.43 5.27
N PRO A 291 -9.10 12.86 4.20
CA PRO A 291 -10.30 13.41 3.58
C PRO A 291 -11.42 13.51 4.62
N LYS A 292 -12.20 14.60 4.58
CA LYS A 292 -13.31 14.82 5.53
C LYS A 292 -14.34 13.69 5.52
N VAL A 293 -14.52 13.03 4.38
CA VAL A 293 -15.41 11.86 4.27
C VAL A 293 -14.93 10.69 5.14
N PHE A 294 -13.63 10.55 5.39
CA PHE A 294 -13.05 9.52 6.25
C PHE A 294 -12.98 9.92 7.74
N SER A 295 -13.51 11.08 8.13
CA SER A 295 -13.67 11.40 9.57
C SER A 295 -14.57 10.39 10.29
N HIS A 296 -15.49 9.76 9.56
CA HIS A 296 -16.28 8.62 10.03
C HIS A 296 -16.34 7.58 8.91
N TYR A 297 -15.74 6.42 9.14
CA TYR A 297 -15.75 5.36 8.13
C TYR A 297 -17.13 4.69 8.05
N GLN A 298 -17.67 4.62 6.83
CA GLN A 298 -18.80 3.78 6.51
C GLN A 298 -18.27 2.42 6.03
N LEU A 299 -18.39 1.40 6.87
CA LEU A 299 -17.74 0.11 6.64
C LEU A 299 -18.62 -0.94 5.93
N ASP A 300 -19.81 -0.57 5.45
CA ASP A 300 -20.77 -1.50 4.83
C ASP A 300 -20.89 -1.40 3.31
N ALA A 301 -20.31 -0.36 2.72
CA ALA A 301 -20.27 -0.12 1.28
C ALA A 301 -19.02 0.68 0.92
N GLU A 302 -18.82 0.91 -0.38
CA GLU A 302 -17.80 1.82 -0.88
C GLU A 302 -17.99 3.25 -0.32
N GLN A 303 -16.89 3.87 0.10
CA GLN A 303 -16.86 5.26 0.58
C GLN A 303 -15.91 6.09 -0.30
N TYR A 304 -16.49 6.87 -1.20
CA TYR A 304 -15.75 7.53 -2.28
C TYR A 304 -15.01 8.80 -1.82
N THR A 305 -13.77 8.95 -2.30
CA THR A 305 -12.98 10.19 -2.17
C THR A 305 -12.17 10.43 -3.44
N ASP A 306 -12.00 11.68 -3.83
CA ASP A 306 -11.19 12.11 -4.97
C ASP A 306 -9.78 12.58 -4.55
N GLN A 307 -9.36 12.30 -3.30
CA GLN A 307 -8.14 12.84 -2.69
C GLN A 307 -7.02 11.80 -2.48
N LEU A 308 -7.14 10.56 -2.96
CA LEU A 308 -6.07 9.56 -2.78
C LEU A 308 -4.76 9.95 -3.49
N TRP A 309 -4.82 10.71 -4.59
CA TRP A 309 -3.61 11.29 -5.20
C TRP A 309 -2.80 12.16 -4.22
N LEU A 310 -3.46 12.76 -3.24
CA LEU A 310 -2.84 13.57 -2.20
C LEU A 310 -2.39 12.67 -1.04
N TYR A 311 -3.23 11.76 -0.57
CA TYR A 311 -2.93 10.92 0.60
C TYR A 311 -1.94 9.80 0.34
N GLU A 312 -2.01 9.18 -0.83
CA GLU A 312 -1.14 8.07 -1.25
C GLU A 312 0.00 8.60 -2.11
N GLY A 313 -0.28 9.56 -3.00
CA GLY A 313 0.72 10.11 -3.89
C GLY A 313 1.78 10.95 -3.18
N PHE A 314 1.41 11.79 -2.20
CA PHE A 314 2.43 12.56 -1.47
C PHE A 314 3.21 11.65 -0.53
N THR A 315 2.56 10.65 0.06
CA THR A 315 3.26 9.62 0.83
C THR A 315 4.30 8.89 -0.02
N SER A 316 3.94 8.52 -1.26
CA SER A 316 4.84 7.92 -2.28
C SER A 316 5.95 8.85 -2.79
N TYR A 317 5.92 10.13 -2.42
CA TYR A 317 7.01 11.07 -2.69
C TYR A 317 7.94 11.16 -1.47
N PHE A 318 7.36 11.23 -0.27
CA PHE A 318 8.11 11.35 0.97
C PHE A 318 8.75 10.05 1.44
N ASP A 319 8.24 8.88 1.03
CA ASP A 319 8.79 7.59 1.43
C ASP A 319 10.24 7.42 0.95
N ASP A 320 10.50 7.53 -0.34
CA ASP A 320 11.84 7.49 -0.95
C ASP A 320 12.69 8.72 -0.59
N LEU A 321 12.05 9.89 -0.44
CA LEU A 321 12.75 11.12 -0.06
C LEU A 321 13.34 11.02 1.36
N ALA A 322 12.61 10.41 2.30
CA ALA A 322 13.11 10.20 3.65
C ALA A 322 14.38 9.33 3.65
N LEU A 323 14.48 8.32 2.77
CA LEU A 323 15.65 7.45 2.68
C LEU A 323 16.91 8.23 2.26
N VAL A 324 16.78 9.20 1.35
CA VAL A 324 17.94 10.03 0.93
C VAL A 324 18.26 11.11 1.97
N HIS A 325 17.26 11.78 2.55
CA HIS A 325 17.45 12.81 3.58
C HIS A 325 18.04 12.24 4.87
N CYS A 326 17.67 11.01 5.24
CA CYS A 326 18.28 10.38 6.41
C CYS A 326 19.63 9.73 6.08
N GLY A 327 20.06 9.70 4.82
CA GLY A 327 21.35 9.19 4.35
C GLY A 327 21.45 7.66 4.26
N LEU A 328 20.34 6.95 4.09
CA LEU A 328 20.31 5.50 3.85
C LEU A 328 20.59 5.17 2.38
N ILE A 329 20.10 6.00 1.47
CA ILE A 329 20.47 5.96 0.05
C ILE A 329 21.18 7.25 -0.32
N ASN A 330 22.07 7.18 -1.31
CA ASN A 330 22.68 8.39 -1.86
C ASN A 330 21.76 9.06 -2.90
N LYS A 331 22.05 10.33 -3.22
CA LYS A 331 21.31 11.14 -4.20
C LYS A 331 21.18 10.48 -5.59
N GLN A 332 22.19 9.73 -6.03
CA GLN A 332 22.17 9.03 -7.32
C GLN A 332 21.21 7.84 -7.31
N ARG A 333 21.15 7.11 -6.19
CA ARG A 333 20.18 6.03 -5.99
C ARG A 333 18.76 6.58 -5.96
N TYR A 334 18.53 7.70 -5.28
CA TYR A 334 17.23 8.39 -5.33
C TYR A 334 16.82 8.79 -6.76
N LEU A 335 17.72 9.38 -7.56
CA LEU A 335 17.42 9.65 -8.98
C LEU A 335 17.10 8.39 -9.77
N THR A 336 17.68 7.24 -9.41
CA THR A 336 17.35 5.96 -10.04
C THR A 336 15.91 5.57 -9.73
N LEU A 337 15.50 5.59 -8.45
CA LEU A 337 14.11 5.31 -8.04
C LEU A 337 13.11 6.28 -8.71
N LEU A 338 13.45 7.57 -8.76
CA LEU A 338 12.64 8.57 -9.44
C LEU A 338 12.53 8.32 -10.95
N SER A 339 13.63 7.93 -11.60
CA SER A 339 13.63 7.56 -13.03
C SER A 339 12.70 6.38 -13.29
N GLU A 340 12.67 5.40 -12.39
CA GLU A 340 11.78 4.24 -12.51
C GLU A 340 10.31 4.64 -12.38
N THR A 341 9.99 5.51 -11.43
CA THR A 341 8.63 6.03 -11.24
C THR A 341 8.16 6.83 -12.45
N ILE A 342 8.99 7.75 -12.97
CA ILE A 342 8.69 8.48 -14.21
C ILE A 342 8.46 7.51 -15.37
N SER A 343 9.38 6.56 -15.57
CA SER A 343 9.30 5.60 -16.68
C SER A 343 8.05 4.72 -16.61
N ARG A 344 7.63 4.30 -15.40
CA ARG A 344 6.39 3.54 -15.19
C ARG A 344 5.15 4.37 -15.53
N VAL A 345 5.12 5.65 -15.13
CA VAL A 345 4.00 6.55 -15.43
C VAL A 345 3.96 6.89 -16.93
N GLU A 346 5.09 7.22 -17.55
CA GLU A 346 5.21 7.55 -18.99
C GLU A 346 4.90 6.39 -19.91
N ARG A 347 5.20 5.16 -19.50
CA ARG A 347 4.91 3.96 -20.29
C ARG A 347 3.42 3.66 -20.38
N ALA A 348 2.64 4.03 -19.37
CA ALA A 348 1.23 3.69 -19.33
C ALA A 348 0.43 4.53 -20.34
N SER A 349 -0.42 3.89 -21.14
CA SER A 349 -1.22 4.58 -22.17
C SER A 349 -2.46 5.29 -21.60
N ASN A 350 -2.65 5.22 -20.28
CA ASN A 350 -3.79 5.77 -19.55
C ASN A 350 -3.77 7.30 -19.37
N GLN A 351 -2.65 7.97 -19.65
CA GLN A 351 -2.44 9.36 -19.25
C GLN A 351 -3.49 10.34 -19.79
N HIS A 352 -4.16 9.96 -20.89
CA HIS A 352 -5.17 10.75 -21.58
C HIS A 352 -6.62 10.27 -21.31
N ARG A 353 -6.80 9.22 -20.49
CA ARG A 353 -8.11 8.59 -20.25
C ARG A 353 -8.68 8.83 -18.86
N GLN A 354 -7.81 8.98 -17.85
CA GLN A 354 -8.25 9.12 -16.47
C GLN A 354 -7.40 10.15 -15.73
N SER A 355 -8.06 11.14 -15.11
CA SER A 355 -7.41 12.10 -14.22
C SER A 355 -7.07 11.48 -12.86
N LEU A 356 -6.24 12.16 -12.07
CA LEU A 356 -5.87 11.70 -10.72
C LEU A 356 -7.07 11.70 -9.77
N ARG A 357 -7.91 12.74 -9.84
CA ARG A 357 -9.17 12.80 -9.07
C ARG A 357 -10.10 11.65 -9.43
N ALA A 358 -10.27 11.39 -10.73
CA ALA A 358 -11.11 10.28 -11.20
C ALA A 358 -10.54 8.91 -10.79
N SER A 359 -9.21 8.75 -10.79
CA SER A 359 -8.57 7.50 -10.34
C SER A 359 -8.77 7.28 -8.83
N SER A 360 -8.60 8.32 -8.03
CA SER A 360 -8.87 8.29 -6.58
C SER A 360 -10.32 7.89 -6.30
N PHE A 361 -11.27 8.55 -6.99
CA PHE A 361 -12.69 8.27 -6.84
C PHE A 361 -13.02 6.82 -7.22
N ASN A 362 -12.47 6.33 -8.33
CA ASN A 362 -12.72 4.97 -8.83
C ASN A 362 -11.77 3.92 -8.24
N ALA A 363 -11.12 4.18 -7.10
CA ALA A 363 -10.20 3.23 -6.49
C ALA A 363 -10.88 1.88 -6.23
N TRP A 364 -12.12 1.90 -5.71
CA TRP A 364 -12.97 0.75 -5.40
C TRP A 364 -13.20 -0.24 -6.54
N THR A 365 -13.10 0.23 -7.78
CA THR A 365 -13.37 -0.54 -9.00
C THR A 365 -12.13 -0.58 -9.87
N MET A 366 -11.84 0.50 -10.58
CA MET A 366 -10.78 0.56 -11.59
C MET A 366 -9.39 0.27 -11.03
N TYR A 367 -9.07 0.69 -9.80
CA TYR A 367 -7.74 0.49 -9.24
C TYR A 367 -7.57 -0.83 -8.47
N TYR A 368 -8.52 -1.17 -7.59
CA TYR A 368 -8.41 -2.37 -6.77
C TYR A 368 -8.90 -3.64 -7.48
N LYS A 369 -9.72 -3.51 -8.54
CA LYS A 369 -10.21 -4.63 -9.36
C LYS A 369 -9.71 -4.50 -10.80
N GLN A 370 -8.40 -4.26 -10.93
CA GLN A 370 -7.72 -4.16 -12.22
C GLN A 370 -7.82 -5.46 -13.03
N ASP A 371 -7.92 -5.30 -14.34
CA ASP A 371 -7.86 -6.35 -15.34
C ASP A 371 -6.70 -6.10 -16.32
N GLU A 372 -6.62 -6.87 -17.42
CA GLU A 372 -5.57 -6.71 -18.43
C GLU A 372 -5.53 -5.31 -19.06
N ASN A 373 -6.64 -4.57 -19.02
CA ASN A 373 -6.77 -3.25 -19.64
C ASN A 373 -6.33 -2.12 -18.70
N ALA A 374 -5.94 -2.42 -17.46
CA ALA A 374 -5.50 -1.44 -16.47
C ALA A 374 -4.37 -0.54 -17.00
N GLN A 375 -3.40 -1.11 -17.71
CA GLN A 375 -2.27 -0.37 -18.31
C GLN A 375 -2.70 0.71 -19.31
N ASN A 376 -3.88 0.55 -19.91
CA ASN A 376 -4.43 1.49 -20.89
C ASN A 376 -5.47 2.44 -20.29
N ALA A 377 -6.09 2.09 -19.16
CA ALA A 377 -7.29 2.78 -18.67
C ALA A 377 -7.16 3.36 -17.25
N VAL A 378 -6.26 2.84 -16.43
CA VAL A 378 -6.20 3.13 -14.99
C VAL A 378 -4.94 3.93 -14.67
N THR A 379 -5.10 5.19 -14.28
CA THR A 379 -4.00 6.03 -13.81
C THR A 379 -3.58 5.61 -12.41
N ASN A 380 -2.29 5.36 -12.16
CA ASN A 380 -1.80 5.03 -10.83
C ASN A 380 -1.69 6.31 -9.96
N TYR A 381 -2.62 6.48 -9.01
CA TYR A 381 -2.64 7.67 -8.15
C TYR A 381 -1.47 7.73 -7.14
N TYR A 382 -0.77 6.61 -6.87
CA TYR A 382 0.50 6.61 -6.13
C TYR A 382 1.59 7.26 -7.00
N GLY A 383 1.94 6.62 -8.12
CA GLY A 383 3.07 7.05 -8.96
C GLY A 383 2.85 8.40 -9.64
N LYS A 384 1.66 8.68 -10.19
CA LYS A 384 1.40 10.02 -10.79
C LYS A 384 1.16 11.07 -9.70
N GLY A 385 0.65 10.69 -8.52
CA GLY A 385 0.49 11.60 -7.38
C GLY A 385 1.84 12.02 -6.78
N SER A 386 2.82 11.12 -6.68
CA SER A 386 4.19 11.50 -6.24
C SER A 386 4.88 12.43 -7.22
N LEU A 387 4.61 12.28 -8.52
CA LEU A 387 5.09 13.21 -9.53
C LEU A 387 4.37 14.58 -9.47
N VAL A 388 3.11 14.64 -9.04
CA VAL A 388 2.46 15.92 -8.69
C VAL A 388 3.15 16.57 -7.50
N ALA A 389 3.48 15.81 -6.46
CA ALA A 389 4.24 16.29 -5.31
C ALA A 389 5.62 16.85 -5.73
N LEU A 390 6.33 16.16 -6.61
CA LEU A 390 7.59 16.63 -7.20
C LEU A 390 7.43 17.95 -7.97
N CYS A 391 6.42 18.05 -8.85
CA CYS A 391 6.14 19.28 -9.58
C CYS A 391 5.77 20.43 -8.62
N LEU A 392 5.04 20.14 -7.55
CA LEU A 392 4.68 21.13 -6.53
C LEU A 392 5.91 21.58 -5.73
N GLU A 393 6.80 20.67 -5.33
CA GLU A 393 8.09 20.98 -4.71
C GLU A 393 8.90 21.94 -5.58
N ALA A 394 9.03 21.65 -6.88
CA ALA A 394 9.75 22.50 -7.83
C ALA A 394 9.18 23.93 -7.89
N GLN A 395 7.84 24.06 -7.92
CA GLN A 395 7.15 25.34 -7.92
C GLN A 395 7.30 26.10 -6.59
N LEU A 396 7.33 25.40 -5.46
CA LEU A 396 7.54 25.99 -4.14
C LEU A 396 8.98 26.47 -3.97
N GLN A 397 9.98 25.70 -4.42
CA GLN A 397 11.39 26.09 -4.31
C GLN A 397 11.75 27.35 -5.09
N GLN A 398 11.10 27.59 -6.24
CA GLN A 398 11.24 28.84 -6.99
C GLN A 398 10.73 30.06 -6.20
N ARG A 399 9.82 29.85 -5.24
CA ARG A 399 9.28 30.86 -4.33
C ARG A 399 10.03 30.91 -2.99
N GLY A 400 11.09 30.13 -2.81
CA GLY A 400 11.81 30.02 -1.53
C GLY A 400 11.05 29.25 -0.44
N LEU A 401 10.06 28.44 -0.84
CA LEU A 401 9.24 27.58 0.02
C LEU A 401 9.57 26.10 -0.24
N SER A 402 8.95 25.18 0.53
CA SER A 402 9.11 23.74 0.32
C SER A 402 7.78 23.00 0.52
N LEU A 403 7.67 21.82 -0.08
CA LEU A 403 6.53 20.93 0.10
C LEU A 403 6.44 20.47 1.55
N ALA A 404 7.57 20.22 2.22
CA ALA A 404 7.55 19.91 3.65
C ALA A 404 6.89 21.03 4.47
N GLY A 405 7.19 22.31 4.17
CA GLY A 405 6.53 23.43 4.84
C GLY A 405 5.03 23.51 4.53
N PHE A 406 4.61 23.15 3.31
CA PHE A 406 3.19 23.01 2.97
C PHE A 406 2.52 21.87 3.74
N MET A 407 3.18 20.71 3.88
CA MET A 407 2.70 19.58 4.68
C MET A 407 2.54 19.97 6.15
N GLN A 408 3.48 20.75 6.71
CA GLN A 408 3.32 21.33 8.07
C GLN A 408 2.09 22.23 8.14
N ALA A 409 1.88 23.12 7.17
CA ALA A 409 0.70 23.98 7.15
C ALA A 409 -0.61 23.17 7.10
N CYS A 410 -0.67 22.10 6.30
CA CYS A 410 -1.80 21.17 6.27
C CYS A 410 -2.00 20.46 7.61
N TRP A 411 -0.92 19.95 8.20
CA TRP A 411 -0.95 19.29 9.51
C TRP A 411 -1.50 20.21 10.60
N GLN A 412 -1.04 21.47 10.64
CA GLN A 412 -1.52 22.47 11.58
C GLN A 412 -3.00 22.82 11.37
N ALA A 413 -3.43 22.92 10.11
CA ALA A 413 -4.79 23.35 9.76
C ALA A 413 -5.85 22.29 10.06
N TYR A 414 -5.60 21.02 9.70
CA TYR A 414 -6.62 19.97 9.82
C TYR A 414 -6.12 18.61 10.31
N GLY A 415 -4.80 18.38 10.36
CA GLY A 415 -4.24 17.12 10.84
C GLY A 415 -4.30 16.98 12.37
N ARG A 416 -3.83 18.01 13.10
CA ARG A 416 -3.80 18.03 14.56
C ARG A 416 -5.15 17.82 15.24
N ASN A 417 -6.20 18.39 14.66
CA ASN A 417 -7.57 18.31 15.18
C ASN A 417 -8.44 17.28 14.45
N GLU A 418 -7.87 16.56 13.48
CA GLU A 418 -8.55 15.55 12.66
C GLU A 418 -9.87 16.03 12.02
N SER A 419 -9.95 17.32 11.68
CA SER A 419 -11.14 17.93 11.07
C SER A 419 -11.38 17.50 9.62
N GLY A 420 -10.31 17.00 8.98
CA GLY A 420 -10.30 16.48 7.62
C GLY A 420 -10.28 17.56 6.53
N SER A 421 -9.93 17.14 5.30
CA SER A 421 -9.78 18.04 4.16
C SER A 421 -10.85 17.87 3.08
N ASP A 422 -11.11 18.96 2.39
CA ASP A 422 -11.62 19.01 1.03
C ASP A 422 -10.72 19.87 0.15
N TRP A 423 -11.01 19.94 -1.15
CA TRP A 423 -10.22 20.75 -2.07
C TRP A 423 -10.21 22.24 -1.69
N SER A 424 -11.33 22.78 -1.22
CA SER A 424 -11.44 24.19 -0.87
C SER A 424 -10.49 24.56 0.27
N LEU A 425 -10.42 23.72 1.31
CA LEU A 425 -9.47 23.92 2.41
C LEU A 425 -8.02 23.77 1.93
N LEU A 426 -7.72 22.76 1.11
CA LEU A 426 -6.38 22.55 0.58
C LEU A 426 -5.89 23.75 -0.24
N ALA A 427 -6.74 24.26 -1.13
CA ALA A 427 -6.46 25.45 -1.93
C ALA A 427 -6.23 26.68 -1.04
N GLN A 428 -7.08 26.89 -0.03
CA GLN A 428 -6.92 28.00 0.91
C GLN A 428 -5.58 27.95 1.66
N ILE A 429 -5.16 26.76 2.11
CA ILE A 429 -3.87 26.59 2.80
C ILE A 429 -2.72 26.87 1.83
N LEU A 430 -2.80 26.36 0.61
CA LEU A 430 -1.76 26.56 -0.40
C LEU A 430 -1.65 28.05 -0.76
N ASP A 431 -2.77 28.73 -0.99
CA ASP A 431 -2.84 30.15 -1.30
C ASP A 431 -2.27 31.01 -0.16
N GLY A 432 -2.59 30.65 1.09
CA GLY A 432 -2.02 31.31 2.26
C GLY A 432 -0.51 31.08 2.41
N TYR A 433 -0.03 29.89 2.05
CA TYR A 433 1.38 29.52 2.12
C TYR A 433 2.23 30.19 1.03
N THR A 434 1.68 30.34 -0.19
CA THR A 434 2.35 31.00 -1.33
C THR A 434 2.12 32.51 -1.40
N GLY A 435 1.04 33.00 -0.81
CA GLY A 435 0.60 34.40 -0.88
C GLY A 435 -0.26 34.74 -2.11
N ASP A 436 -0.60 33.76 -2.96
CA ASP A 436 -1.46 33.93 -4.14
C ASP A 436 -2.10 32.60 -4.58
N SER A 437 -3.11 32.66 -5.45
CA SER A 437 -3.85 31.48 -5.93
C SER A 437 -3.31 30.85 -7.22
N SER A 438 -2.16 31.27 -7.73
CA SER A 438 -1.61 30.75 -8.99
C SER A 438 -1.30 29.25 -8.90
N LEU A 439 -0.76 28.81 -7.75
CA LEU A 439 -0.29 27.44 -7.58
C LEU A 439 -1.43 26.46 -7.28
N SER A 440 -2.46 26.86 -6.53
CA SER A 440 -3.66 26.03 -6.34
C SER A 440 -4.45 25.84 -7.62
N ASN A 441 -4.58 26.89 -8.44
CA ASN A 441 -5.19 26.79 -9.77
C ASN A 441 -4.40 25.85 -10.71
N LEU A 442 -3.07 25.92 -10.67
CA LEU A 442 -2.22 25.02 -11.46
C LEU A 442 -2.31 23.57 -10.96
N LEU A 443 -2.29 23.37 -9.64
CA LEU A 443 -2.46 22.05 -9.02
C LEU A 443 -3.81 21.44 -9.40
N TRP A 444 -4.90 22.22 -9.40
CA TRP A 444 -6.21 21.76 -9.86
C TRP A 444 -6.16 21.20 -11.28
N GLN A 445 -5.53 21.92 -12.21
CA GLN A 445 -5.40 21.48 -13.60
C GLN A 445 -4.65 20.14 -13.70
N TRP A 446 -3.56 19.98 -12.95
CA TRP A 446 -2.77 18.73 -12.95
C TRP A 446 -3.55 17.51 -12.45
N ILE A 447 -4.47 17.70 -11.50
CA ILE A 447 -5.21 16.58 -10.89
C ILE A 447 -6.56 16.29 -11.57
N ASP A 448 -7.18 17.30 -12.18
CA ASP A 448 -8.51 17.20 -12.79
C ASP A 448 -8.42 16.84 -14.28
N GLU A 449 -7.34 17.22 -14.97
CA GLU A 449 -7.14 16.90 -16.38
C GLU A 449 -6.33 15.61 -16.58
N ALA A 450 -6.75 14.78 -17.52
CA ALA A 450 -5.98 13.63 -17.98
C ALA A 450 -4.89 14.10 -18.97
N LYS A 451 -3.86 14.78 -18.46
CA LYS A 451 -2.72 15.26 -19.24
C LYS A 451 -1.37 14.90 -18.59
N PRO A 452 -0.27 14.90 -19.37
CA PRO A 452 1.09 14.80 -18.83
C PRO A 452 1.43 15.95 -17.87
N LEU A 453 2.34 15.69 -16.92
CA LEU A 453 2.87 16.69 -15.99
C LEU A 453 4.11 17.38 -16.59
N PRO A 454 4.44 18.63 -16.20
CA PRO A 454 5.60 19.37 -16.69
C PRO A 454 6.90 18.92 -15.99
N LEU A 455 7.25 17.63 -16.17
CA LEU A 455 8.36 16.98 -15.45
C LEU A 455 9.72 17.55 -15.85
N VAL A 456 9.95 17.83 -17.14
CA VAL A 456 11.22 18.37 -17.64
C VAL A 456 11.50 19.72 -16.99
N GLU A 457 10.50 20.62 -16.98
CA GLU A 457 10.62 21.95 -16.40
C GLU A 457 10.76 21.89 -14.87
N SER A 458 10.02 21.00 -14.22
CA SER A 458 10.06 20.83 -12.77
C SER A 458 11.39 20.27 -12.29
N LEU A 459 11.93 19.24 -12.97
CA LEU A 459 13.24 18.69 -12.67
C LEU A 459 14.37 19.70 -12.92
N ALA A 460 14.28 20.46 -14.01
CA ALA A 460 15.26 21.51 -14.30
C ALA A 460 15.29 22.58 -13.18
N ALA A 461 14.14 22.93 -12.60
CA ALA A 461 14.05 23.85 -11.47
C ALA A 461 14.64 23.30 -10.16
N LEU A 462 14.76 21.97 -10.07
CA LEU A 462 15.39 21.25 -8.96
C LEU A 462 16.86 20.89 -9.25
N GLY A 463 17.43 21.37 -10.35
CA GLY A 463 18.82 21.11 -10.74
C GLY A 463 19.05 19.72 -11.34
N VAL A 464 18.04 19.16 -12.01
CA VAL A 464 18.12 17.85 -12.68
C VAL A 464 17.70 17.97 -14.14
N THR A 465 18.52 17.45 -15.06
CA THR A 465 18.13 17.27 -16.45
C THR A 465 17.40 15.94 -16.63
N MET A 466 16.32 15.95 -17.41
CA MET A 466 15.61 14.76 -17.83
C MET A 466 15.78 14.58 -19.33
N THR A 467 16.26 13.40 -19.72
CA THR A 467 16.20 12.92 -21.11
C THR A 467 15.52 11.56 -21.12
N SER A 468 15.13 11.06 -22.29
CA SER A 468 14.50 9.75 -22.40
C SER A 468 15.22 8.89 -23.42
N ARG A 469 15.22 7.57 -23.18
CA ARG A 469 15.67 6.57 -24.13
C ARG A 469 14.61 5.50 -24.36
N ALA A 470 14.76 4.76 -25.45
CA ALA A 470 13.93 3.60 -25.73
C ALA A 470 14.11 2.49 -24.67
N ALA A 471 13.01 1.82 -24.34
CA ALA A 471 13.03 0.61 -23.51
C ALA A 471 13.43 -0.61 -24.36
N ILE A 472 14.26 -1.50 -23.81
CA ILE A 472 14.59 -2.77 -24.47
C ILE A 472 13.47 -3.81 -24.30
N ASN A 473 12.81 -3.77 -23.14
CA ASN A 473 11.72 -4.68 -22.79
C ASN A 473 10.82 -4.02 -21.72
N GLN A 474 9.79 -4.74 -21.30
CA GLN A 474 8.83 -4.27 -20.30
C GLN A 474 9.40 -4.05 -18.89
N GLN A 475 10.56 -4.62 -18.56
CA GLN A 475 11.19 -4.53 -17.24
C GLN A 475 12.22 -3.39 -17.17
N ASP A 476 12.61 -2.85 -18.32
CA ASP A 476 13.64 -1.82 -18.45
C ASP A 476 13.09 -0.44 -18.08
N VAL A 477 13.21 -0.02 -16.81
CA VAL A 477 12.61 1.22 -16.28
C VAL A 477 13.62 2.27 -15.82
N SER A 478 14.93 1.99 -15.87
CA SER A 478 15.97 2.94 -15.46
C SER A 478 17.33 2.61 -16.07
N GLY A 479 18.32 3.44 -15.76
CA GLY A 479 19.73 3.21 -16.11
C GLY A 479 20.11 3.63 -17.52
N VAL A 480 21.39 3.98 -17.69
CA VAL A 480 21.96 4.39 -18.98
C VAL A 480 22.31 3.15 -19.79
N LYS A 481 21.82 3.09 -21.02
CA LYS A 481 22.16 2.02 -21.98
C LYS A 481 22.47 2.65 -23.33
N THR A 482 23.56 2.21 -23.93
CA THR A 482 23.95 2.61 -25.29
C THR A 482 23.55 1.50 -26.25
N PHE A 483 22.82 1.88 -27.29
CA PHE A 483 22.36 0.96 -28.31
C PHE A 483 23.32 0.97 -29.49
N VAL A 484 23.81 -0.21 -29.89
CA VAL A 484 24.52 -0.36 -31.18
C VAL A 484 23.51 -0.30 -32.34
N VAL A 485 22.30 -0.83 -32.10
CA VAL A 485 21.18 -0.85 -33.03
C VAL A 485 19.93 -0.39 -32.30
N GLU A 486 19.10 0.43 -32.96
CA GLU A 486 17.84 0.92 -32.41
C GLU A 486 16.90 -0.24 -32.01
N PRO A 487 16.41 -0.29 -30.76
CA PRO A 487 15.52 -1.35 -30.31
C PRO A 487 14.14 -1.26 -30.96
N ARG A 488 13.53 -2.43 -31.21
CA ARG A 488 12.16 -2.54 -31.75
C ARG A 488 11.14 -2.63 -30.63
N GLY A 489 10.05 -1.87 -30.78
CA GLY A 489 8.96 -1.83 -29.82
C GLY A 489 8.04 -3.03 -29.96
N PHE A 490 7.79 -3.74 -28.86
CA PHE A 490 6.73 -4.76 -28.82
C PHE A 490 5.40 -4.17 -28.34
N GLY A 491 5.43 -3.52 -27.17
CA GLY A 491 4.26 -2.85 -26.57
C GLY A 491 3.20 -3.81 -26.03
N ALA A 492 3.62 -4.94 -25.49
CA ALA A 492 2.78 -5.81 -24.67
C ALA A 492 3.52 -6.21 -23.40
N TRP A 493 2.75 -6.50 -22.36
CA TRP A 493 3.25 -7.12 -21.14
C TRP A 493 3.15 -8.64 -21.27
N TYR A 494 4.16 -9.36 -20.79
CA TYR A 494 4.25 -10.80 -20.94
C TYR A 494 5.06 -11.49 -19.85
N GLU A 495 4.90 -12.81 -19.74
CA GLU A 495 5.75 -13.69 -18.93
C GLU A 495 6.12 -14.92 -19.76
N PHE A 496 7.37 -15.37 -19.66
CA PHE A 496 7.79 -16.62 -20.28
C PHE A 496 7.48 -17.81 -19.37
N LYS A 497 6.73 -18.78 -19.91
CA LYS A 497 6.43 -20.08 -19.28
C LYS A 497 6.90 -21.21 -20.21
N PRO A 498 6.93 -22.47 -19.74
CA PRO A 498 7.36 -23.61 -20.57
C PRO A 498 6.62 -23.72 -21.92
N GLU A 499 5.36 -23.29 -21.96
CA GLU A 499 4.50 -23.32 -23.13
C GLU A 499 4.81 -22.20 -24.15
N GLY A 500 5.34 -21.05 -23.71
CA GLY A 500 5.64 -19.91 -24.56
C GLY A 500 5.60 -18.56 -23.83
N MET A 501 5.50 -17.47 -24.60
CA MET A 501 5.35 -16.11 -24.10
C MET A 501 3.86 -15.80 -23.86
N HIS A 502 3.45 -15.75 -22.60
CA HIS A 502 2.07 -15.44 -22.21
C HIS A 502 1.86 -13.92 -22.18
N ILE A 503 0.95 -13.41 -23.00
CA ILE A 503 0.60 -11.99 -23.01
C ILE A 503 -0.37 -11.69 -21.87
N SER A 504 0.00 -10.77 -20.97
CA SER A 504 -0.85 -10.34 -19.86
C SER A 504 -1.60 -9.04 -20.15
N ALA A 505 -1.05 -8.15 -20.98
CA ALA A 505 -1.69 -6.92 -21.41
C ALA A 505 -1.10 -6.44 -22.74
N VAL A 506 -1.84 -5.63 -23.49
CA VAL A 506 -1.40 -5.05 -24.77
C VAL A 506 -1.64 -3.55 -24.74
N ALA A 507 -0.61 -2.75 -25.03
CA ALA A 507 -0.72 -1.29 -25.00
C ALA A 507 -1.52 -0.75 -26.20
N GLU A 508 -2.40 0.24 -25.99
CA GLU A 508 -3.34 0.74 -27.02
C GLU A 508 -2.66 1.23 -28.30
N TYR A 509 -1.48 1.84 -28.20
CA TYR A 509 -0.76 2.45 -29.33
C TYR A 509 0.55 1.72 -29.59
N SER A 510 0.49 0.40 -29.76
CA SER A 510 1.66 -0.46 -29.91
C SER A 510 1.65 -1.33 -31.16
N ALA A 511 2.84 -1.77 -31.57
CA ALA A 511 3.02 -2.81 -32.56
C ALA A 511 2.20 -4.08 -32.23
N ALA A 512 2.21 -4.52 -30.96
CA ALA A 512 1.43 -5.68 -30.52
C ALA A 512 -0.09 -5.51 -30.78
N LYS A 513 -0.65 -4.32 -30.48
CA LYS A 513 -2.05 -4.02 -30.78
C LYS A 513 -2.32 -4.04 -32.28
N GLN A 514 -1.45 -3.41 -33.08
CA GLN A 514 -1.57 -3.39 -34.54
C GLN A 514 -1.53 -4.80 -35.14
N ALA A 515 -0.69 -5.68 -34.58
CA ALA A 515 -0.62 -7.09 -34.98
C ALA A 515 -1.90 -7.88 -34.66
N GLY A 516 -2.73 -7.37 -33.75
CA GLY A 516 -3.92 -8.05 -33.25
C GLY A 516 -3.66 -9.02 -32.10
N LEU A 517 -2.56 -8.83 -31.34
CA LEU A 517 -2.32 -9.57 -30.10
C LEU A 517 -3.36 -9.20 -29.03
N MET A 518 -3.66 -10.17 -28.17
CA MET A 518 -4.62 -10.05 -27.07
C MET A 518 -4.02 -10.58 -25.78
N ALA A 519 -4.49 -10.06 -24.64
CA ALA A 519 -4.22 -10.70 -23.36
C ALA A 519 -4.74 -12.15 -23.38
N GLY A 520 -3.98 -13.05 -22.77
CA GLY A 520 -4.24 -14.49 -22.79
C GLY A 520 -3.69 -15.24 -24.01
N ASP A 521 -3.15 -14.54 -25.03
CA ASP A 521 -2.42 -15.20 -26.10
C ASP A 521 -1.11 -15.82 -25.58
N ILE A 522 -0.74 -16.98 -26.11
CA ILE A 522 0.54 -17.66 -25.84
C ILE A 522 1.34 -17.67 -27.14
N VAL A 523 2.31 -16.79 -27.28
CA VAL A 523 3.18 -16.75 -28.46
C VAL A 523 4.25 -17.83 -28.33
N ILE A 524 4.25 -18.77 -29.27
CA ILE A 524 5.10 -19.96 -29.22
C ILE A 524 6.30 -19.88 -30.16
N ALA A 525 6.17 -19.11 -31.25
CA ALA A 525 7.24 -18.92 -32.21
C ALA A 525 7.17 -17.54 -32.88
N ALA A 526 8.32 -17.04 -33.31
CA ALA A 526 8.44 -15.87 -34.15
C ALA A 526 9.51 -16.11 -35.23
N GLN A 527 9.26 -15.69 -36.47
CA GLN A 527 10.15 -15.94 -37.61
C GLN A 527 10.55 -17.42 -37.76
N GLY A 528 9.61 -18.34 -37.53
CA GLY A 528 9.85 -19.78 -37.57
C GLY A 528 10.71 -20.35 -36.42
N LEU A 529 11.09 -19.54 -35.43
CA LEU A 529 11.89 -19.96 -34.28
C LEU A 529 11.04 -20.07 -33.02
N LYS A 530 11.27 -21.11 -32.22
CA LYS A 530 10.64 -21.24 -30.89
C LYS A 530 11.03 -20.05 -30.01
N LEU A 531 10.04 -19.46 -29.34
CA LEU A 531 10.28 -18.33 -28.45
C LEU A 531 10.80 -18.78 -27.07
N SER A 532 11.85 -18.08 -26.65
CA SER A 532 12.34 -17.93 -25.28
C SER A 532 12.66 -16.46 -25.08
N GLU A 533 12.94 -16.04 -23.84
CA GLU A 533 13.35 -14.66 -23.58
C GLU A 533 14.57 -14.24 -24.41
N THR A 534 15.55 -15.14 -24.52
CA THR A 534 16.76 -14.91 -25.31
C THR A 534 16.45 -14.81 -26.80
N SER A 535 15.69 -15.76 -27.37
CA SER A 535 15.40 -15.73 -28.81
C SER A 535 14.50 -14.56 -29.19
N TRP A 536 13.55 -14.17 -28.32
CA TRP A 536 12.71 -12.99 -28.54
C TRP A 536 13.54 -11.71 -28.63
N ARG A 537 14.45 -11.51 -27.68
CA ARG A 537 15.36 -10.36 -27.68
C ARG A 537 16.22 -10.31 -28.93
N GLU A 538 16.79 -11.45 -29.34
CA GLU A 538 17.61 -11.54 -30.56
C GLU A 538 16.81 -11.25 -31.82
N ILE A 539 15.56 -11.73 -31.91
CA ILE A 539 14.68 -11.46 -33.05
C ILE A 539 14.44 -9.95 -33.16
N LEU A 540 13.99 -9.29 -32.09
CA LEU A 540 13.76 -7.84 -32.09
C LEU A 540 15.02 -7.03 -32.47
N GLN A 541 16.19 -7.44 -31.99
CA GLN A 541 17.45 -6.74 -32.29
C GLN A 541 17.93 -6.92 -33.73
N ARG A 542 17.64 -8.06 -34.34
CA ARG A 542 18.05 -8.39 -35.72
C ARG A 542 17.05 -7.89 -36.77
N THR A 543 15.84 -7.54 -36.37
CA THR A 543 14.81 -7.05 -37.28
C THR A 543 15.01 -5.56 -37.60
N ALA A 544 15.18 -5.26 -38.89
CA ALA A 544 15.21 -3.89 -39.39
C ALA A 544 13.84 -3.20 -39.25
N ALA A 545 13.83 -1.87 -39.23
CA ALA A 545 12.59 -1.11 -39.28
C ALA A 545 11.74 -1.54 -40.49
N ASP A 546 10.42 -1.57 -40.32
CA ASP A 546 9.44 -1.92 -41.35
C ASP A 546 9.55 -3.35 -41.91
N SER A 547 10.38 -4.21 -41.30
CA SER A 547 10.47 -5.64 -41.62
C SER A 547 9.56 -6.44 -40.69
N PRO A 548 8.34 -6.82 -41.10
CA PRO A 548 7.39 -7.46 -40.21
C PRO A 548 7.90 -8.78 -39.61
N ILE A 549 7.48 -9.05 -38.37
CA ILE A 549 7.79 -10.26 -37.63
C ILE A 549 6.57 -11.17 -37.66
N GLU A 550 6.68 -12.32 -38.32
CA GLU A 550 5.65 -13.35 -38.27
C GLU A 550 5.62 -13.99 -36.88
N LEU A 551 4.44 -14.01 -36.24
CA LEU A 551 4.20 -14.60 -34.94
C LEU A 551 3.25 -15.78 -35.07
N HIS A 552 3.57 -16.88 -34.39
CA HIS A 552 2.67 -18.02 -34.20
C HIS A 552 2.30 -18.10 -32.73
N LEU A 553 0.99 -18.16 -32.46
CA LEU A 553 0.47 -18.16 -31.10
C LEU A 553 -0.75 -19.05 -30.93
N PHE A 554 -0.98 -19.49 -29.71
CA PHE A 554 -2.27 -20.03 -29.31
C PHE A 554 -3.14 -18.92 -28.73
N ARG A 555 -4.32 -18.73 -29.33
CA ARG A 555 -5.41 -17.97 -28.75
C ARG A 555 -6.45 -18.94 -28.28
N GLN A 556 -6.55 -19.10 -26.96
CA GLN A 556 -7.23 -20.25 -26.37
C GLN A 556 -6.64 -21.53 -26.99
N GLN A 557 -7.46 -22.35 -27.67
CA GLN A 557 -7.01 -23.61 -28.31
C GLN A 557 -6.79 -23.48 -29.82
N ARG A 558 -6.76 -22.26 -30.37
CA ARG A 558 -6.60 -22.03 -31.81
C ARG A 558 -5.19 -21.53 -32.11
N LEU A 559 -4.52 -22.17 -33.04
CA LEU A 559 -3.30 -21.63 -33.62
C LEU A 559 -3.65 -20.43 -34.51
N VAL A 560 -3.00 -19.30 -34.28
CA VAL A 560 -3.16 -18.06 -35.03
C VAL A 560 -1.78 -17.64 -35.52
N CYS A 561 -1.71 -17.19 -36.77
CA CYS A 561 -0.55 -16.52 -37.32
C CYS A 561 -0.86 -15.02 -37.43
N LEU A 562 0.00 -14.19 -36.84
CA LEU A 562 -0.10 -12.73 -36.87
C LEU A 562 1.18 -12.14 -37.46
N THR A 563 1.06 -10.90 -37.94
CA THR A 563 2.21 -10.14 -38.46
C THR A 563 2.42 -8.92 -37.57
N LEU A 564 3.52 -8.91 -36.82
CA LEU A 564 3.90 -7.81 -35.96
C LEU A 564 4.71 -6.77 -36.75
N PRO A 565 4.27 -5.51 -36.84
CA PRO A 565 5.07 -4.46 -37.45
C PRO A 565 6.34 -4.19 -36.62
N ALA A 566 7.48 -4.01 -37.28
CA ALA A 566 8.75 -3.74 -36.63
C ALA A 566 9.01 -2.23 -36.55
N GLU A 567 8.44 -1.60 -35.52
CA GLU A 567 8.58 -0.16 -35.27
C GLU A 567 9.70 0.12 -34.26
N PRO A 568 10.37 1.29 -34.32
CA PRO A 568 11.23 1.75 -33.24
C PRO A 568 10.53 1.76 -31.88
N ALA A 569 11.22 1.33 -30.82
CA ALA A 569 10.68 1.40 -29.47
C ALA A 569 10.57 2.86 -29.01
N ALA A 570 9.43 3.21 -28.39
CA ALA A 570 9.18 4.54 -27.84
C ALA A 570 10.18 4.88 -26.71
N ALA A 571 10.59 6.15 -26.65
CA ALA A 571 11.50 6.66 -25.65
C ALA A 571 10.79 6.94 -24.31
N THR A 572 10.48 5.87 -23.56
CA THR A 572 9.72 5.94 -22.29
C THR A 572 10.58 5.67 -21.06
N VAL A 573 11.90 5.54 -21.17
CA VAL A 573 12.79 5.36 -20.02
C VAL A 573 13.46 6.67 -19.70
N ALA A 574 13.10 7.26 -18.57
CA ALA A 574 13.68 8.49 -18.08
C ALA A 574 15.14 8.29 -17.65
N LEU A 575 15.97 9.26 -17.98
CA LEU A 575 17.37 9.37 -17.59
C LEU A 575 17.56 10.70 -16.88
N LEU A 576 17.88 10.63 -15.59
CA LEU A 576 18.06 11.79 -14.74
C LEU A 576 19.53 12.03 -14.44
N GLN A 577 19.96 13.28 -14.55
CA GLN A 577 21.33 13.70 -14.23
C GLN A 577 21.31 15.03 -13.51
N PHE A 578 22.13 15.19 -12.47
CA PHE A 578 22.30 16.49 -11.82
C PHE A 578 22.96 17.49 -12.78
N THR A 579 22.47 18.73 -12.79
CA THR A 579 23.15 19.84 -13.46
C THR A 579 24.43 20.21 -12.71
N ALA A 580 25.45 20.73 -13.42
CA ALA A 580 26.61 21.31 -12.75
C ALA A 580 26.18 22.58 -11.99
N ASP A 581 26.55 22.65 -10.70
CA ASP A 581 26.20 23.66 -9.68
C ASP A 581 24.92 23.36 -8.85
N GLN A 582 25.11 23.16 -7.54
CA GLN A 582 24.23 22.39 -6.64
C GLN A 582 23.25 23.17 -5.70
N PRO A 583 23.07 24.50 -5.70
CA PRO A 583 22.18 25.14 -4.70
C PRO A 583 20.70 24.69 -4.75
N GLN A 584 20.18 24.30 -5.91
CA GLN A 584 18.82 23.77 -6.04
C GLN A 584 18.75 22.34 -5.49
N VAL A 585 19.71 21.50 -5.88
CA VAL A 585 19.81 20.11 -5.42
C VAL A 585 20.02 20.04 -3.92
N GLU A 586 20.84 20.91 -3.32
CA GLU A 586 21.03 20.94 -1.86
C GLU A 586 19.80 21.47 -1.12
N ARG A 587 19.02 22.39 -1.70
CA ARG A 587 17.74 22.80 -1.09
C ARG A 587 16.69 21.68 -1.12
N TRP A 588 16.75 20.82 -2.12
CA TRP A 588 15.82 19.70 -2.29
C TRP A 588 16.22 18.43 -1.54
N LEU A 589 17.44 17.97 -1.78
CA LEU A 589 17.98 16.67 -1.33
C LEU A 589 19.12 16.84 -0.32
N GLY A 590 19.39 18.05 0.15
CA GLY A 590 20.31 18.29 1.27
C GLY A 590 19.69 17.83 2.59
N ASN A 591 20.55 17.52 3.55
CA ASN A 591 20.17 17.05 4.89
C ASN A 591 20.04 18.22 5.87
#